data_AF-A0A1F4EXP2-F1
#
_entry.id   AF-A0A1F4EXP2-F1
#
_cell.length_a   1.000
_cell.length_b   1.000
_cell.length_c   1.000
_cell.angle_alpha   90.00
_cell.angle_beta   90.00
_cell.angle_gamma   90.00
#
_symmetry.space_group_name_H-M   'P 1'
#
loop_
_entity.id
_entity.type
_entity.pdbx_description
1 polymer ?
#
loop_
_entity_poly.entity_id
_entity_poly.type
_entity_poly.pdbx_seq_one_letter_code
_entity_poly.pdbx_strand_id
1 'polypeptide(L)' 'MLGPPRLGILISRKHAARASERNSIKRCIREAFRLEQEGLGALDVLVRPAYGCKPGAAMIVRLRRLFAKLAR' A
#
# COMPACT_ATOMS: atom_id res chain seq x y z
N MET A 1 16.31 18.06 -7.78
CA MET A 1 15.75 17.37 -6.62
C MET A 1 14.63 16.46 -7.11
N LEU A 2 14.82 15.15 -7.05
CA LEU A 2 13.76 14.18 -7.32
C LEU A 2 12.73 14.29 -6.17
N GLY A 3 11.45 14.48 -6.48
CA GLY A 3 10.40 14.72 -5.49
C GLY A 3 10.13 13.51 -4.58
N PRO A 4 9.29 13.64 -3.53
CA PRO A 4 8.95 12.50 -2.68
C PRO A 4 8.24 11.40 -3.49
N PRO A 5 8.40 10.10 -3.11
CA PRO A 5 7.67 9.01 -3.76
C PRO A 5 6.16 9.22 -3.61
N ARG A 6 5.40 8.77 -4.61
CA ARG A 6 3.94 8.91 -4.62
C ARG A 6 3.27 7.56 -4.50
N LEU A 7 2.16 7.52 -3.77
CA LEU A 7 1.33 6.33 -3.61
C LEU A 7 -0.09 6.59 -4.09
N GLY A 8 -0.50 5.84 -5.12
CA GLY A 8 -1.89 5.65 -5.52
C GLY A 8 -2.47 4.38 -4.92
N ILE A 9 -3.74 4.41 -4.49
CA ILE A 9 -4.45 3.22 -4.00
C ILE A 9 -5.77 3.05 -4.74
N LEU A 10 -5.94 1.91 -5.42
CA LEU A 10 -7.15 1.58 -6.17
C LEU A 10 -7.98 0.52 -5.43
N ILE A 11 -9.06 0.93 -4.75
CA ILE A 11 -10.00 0.02 -4.08
C ILE A 11 -11.43 0.30 -4.55
N SER A 12 -11.99 -0.66 -5.28
CA SER A 12 -13.41 -0.65 -5.68
C SER A 12 -14.33 -1.16 -4.56
N ARG A 13 -15.64 -0.89 -4.68
CA ARG A 13 -16.67 -1.42 -3.74
C ARG A 13 -16.71 -2.95 -3.68
N LYS A 14 -16.23 -3.65 -4.73
CA LYS A 14 -16.15 -5.13 -4.76
C LYS A 14 -15.11 -5.70 -3.78
N HIS A 15 -14.15 -4.90 -3.33
CA HIS A 15 -13.13 -5.37 -2.38
C HIS A 15 -13.68 -5.55 -0.96
N ALA A 16 -14.60 -4.67 -0.56
CA ALA A 16 -15.34 -4.78 0.67
C ALA A 16 -16.58 -3.88 0.61
N ALA A 17 -17.71 -4.41 1.07
CA ALA A 17 -18.99 -3.70 1.06
C ALA A 17 -18.92 -2.46 1.97
N ARG A 18 -18.27 -2.57 3.14
CA ARG A 18 -18.20 -1.48 4.10
C ARG A 18 -17.06 -0.53 3.79
N ALA A 19 -17.30 0.77 3.97
CA ALA A 19 -16.28 1.79 3.85
C ALA A 19 -15.17 1.63 4.90
N SER A 20 -15.51 1.18 6.11
CA SER A 20 -14.57 0.91 7.21
C SER A 20 -13.56 -0.19 6.86
N GLU A 21 -14.00 -1.27 6.21
CA GLU A 21 -13.15 -2.37 5.75
C GLU A 21 -12.18 -1.87 4.67
N ARG A 22 -12.68 -1.15 3.66
CA ARG A 22 -11.83 -0.50 2.64
C ARG A 22 -10.83 0.48 3.26
N ASN A 23 -11.24 1.25 4.26
CA ASN A 23 -10.36 2.18 4.96
C ASN A 23 -9.25 1.46 5.74
N SER A 24 -9.55 0.31 6.32
CA SER A 24 -8.57 -0.53 7.01
C SER A 24 -7.54 -1.10 6.04
N ILE A 25 -7.97 -1.55 4.85
CA ILE A 25 -7.06 -1.97 3.78
C ILE A 25 -6.16 -0.80 3.33
N LYS A 26 -6.75 0.38 3.07
CA LYS A 26 -5.95 1.59 2.73
C LYS A 26 -4.95 1.94 3.83
N ARG A 27 -5.32 1.76 5.10
CA ARG A 27 -4.43 2.02 6.25
C ARG A 27 -3.22 1.09 6.23
N CYS A 28 -3.42 -0.21 6.03
CA CYS A 28 -2.31 -1.17 5.92
C CYS A 28 -1.37 -0.83 4.74
N ILE A 29 -1.94 -0.42 3.59
CA ILE A 29 -1.13 -0.05 2.42
C ILE A 29 -0.29 1.20 2.69
N ARG A 30 -0.90 2.25 3.24
CA ARG A 30 -0.18 3.48 3.58
C ARG A 30 0.90 3.25 4.63
N GLU A 31 0.61 2.42 5.63
CA GLU A 31 1.58 2.13 6.68
C GLU A 31 2.80 1.38 6.14
N ALA A 32 2.57 0.36 5.32
CA ALA A 32 3.67 -0.35 4.67
C ALA A 32 4.50 0.56 3.74
N PHE A 33 3.85 1.47 3.01
CA PHE A 33 4.54 2.42 2.15
C PHE A 33 5.36 3.43 2.95
N ARG A 34 4.78 4.01 4.02
CA ARG A 34 5.44 4.97 4.91
C ARG A 34 6.73 4.40 5.50
N LEU A 35 6.71 3.12 5.89
CA LEU A 35 7.86 2.44 6.49
C LEU A 35 9.01 2.18 5.50
N GLU A 36 8.74 2.17 4.20
CA GLU A 36 9.74 1.92 3.15
C GLU A 36 9.98 3.18 2.29
N GLN A 37 9.33 4.30 2.63
CA GLN A 37 9.28 5.51 1.80
C GLN A 37 10.66 6.11 1.54
N GLU A 38 11.54 6.08 2.55
CA GLU A 38 12.89 6.64 2.45
C GLU A 38 13.76 5.91 1.41
N GLY A 39 13.53 4.61 1.21
CA GLY A 39 14.27 3.82 0.22
C GLY A 39 13.69 3.90 -1.20
N LEU A 40 12.44 4.31 -1.37
CA LEU A 40 11.75 4.26 -2.68
C LEU A 40 12.21 5.34 -3.68
N GLY A 41 12.89 6.40 -3.24
CA GLY A 41 13.25 7.53 -4.10
C GLY A 41 12.02 8.23 -4.68
N ALA A 42 12.12 8.85 -5.87
CA ALA A 42 10.98 9.52 -6.53
C ALA A 42 10.12 8.57 -7.38
N LEU A 43 9.82 7.37 -6.85
CA LEU A 43 9.00 6.39 -7.54
C LEU A 43 7.51 6.65 -7.32
N ASP A 44 6.73 6.53 -8.41
CA ASP A 44 5.27 6.53 -8.36
C ASP A 44 4.74 5.09 -8.32
N VAL A 45 4.04 4.74 -7.24
CA VAL A 45 3.55 3.38 -6.97
C VAL A 45 2.03 3.34 -6.93
N LEU A 46 1.42 2.46 -7.71
CA LEU A 46 -0.02 2.19 -7.67
C LEU A 46 -0.30 0.82 -7.06
N VAL A 47 -1.07 0.77 -5.97
CA VAL A 47 -1.44 -0.48 -5.30
C VAL A 47 -2.89 -0.84 -5.59
N ARG A 48 -3.08 -2.01 -6.22
CA ARG A 48 -4.39 -2.67 -6.37
C ARG A 48 -4.39 -3.97 -5.55
N PRO A 49 -5.03 -4.00 -4.37
CA PRO A 49 -5.14 -5.23 -3.61
C PRO A 49 -6.02 -6.26 -4.34
N ALA A 50 -5.86 -7.54 -4.00
CA ALA A 50 -6.76 -8.59 -4.46
C ALA A 50 -8.13 -8.47 -3.76
N TYR A 51 -9.19 -8.98 -4.39
CA TYR A 51 -10.50 -9.09 -3.76
C TYR A 51 -10.44 -9.99 -2.52
N GLY A 52 -11.19 -9.64 -1.48
CA GLY A 52 -11.21 -10.40 -0.23
C GLY A 52 -9.94 -10.30 0.61
N CYS A 53 -9.04 -9.35 0.32
CA CYS A 53 -7.86 -9.17 1.17
C CYS A 53 -8.25 -8.77 2.59
N LYS A 54 -7.56 -9.34 3.57
CA LYS A 54 -7.80 -9.05 4.99
C LYS A 54 -6.75 -8.04 5.48
N PRO A 55 -7.16 -6.88 6.02
CA PRO A 55 -6.22 -5.95 6.63
C PRO A 55 -5.61 -6.56 7.89
N GLY A 56 -4.35 -6.24 8.17
CA GLY A 56 -3.64 -6.72 9.35
C GLY A 56 -2.12 -6.74 9.18
N ALA A 57 -1.42 -7.21 10.21
CA ALA A 57 0.04 -7.23 10.25
C ALA A 57 0.65 -8.06 9.10
N ALA A 58 0.05 -9.21 8.76
CA ALA A 58 0.51 -10.04 7.65
C ALA A 58 0.50 -9.30 6.29
N MET A 59 -0.54 -8.47 6.06
CA MET A 59 -0.63 -7.65 4.86
C MET A 59 0.46 -6.58 4.82
N ILE A 60 0.72 -5.93 5.97
CA ILE A 60 1.77 -4.91 6.10
C ILE A 60 3.14 -5.53 5.81
N VAL A 61 3.48 -6.65 6.46
CA VAL A 61 4.77 -7.34 6.25
C VAL A 61 4.95 -7.73 4.80
N ARG A 62 3.91 -8.27 4.15
CA ARG A 62 3.97 -8.64 2.73
C ARG A 62 4.19 -7.42 1.82
N LEU A 63 3.50 -6.31 2.08
CA LEU A 63 3.65 -5.08 1.29
C LEU A 63 5.03 -4.44 1.48
N ARG A 64 5.55 -4.40 2.70
CA ARG A 64 6.91 -3.91 2.98
C ARG A 64 7.96 -4.66 2.17
N ARG A 65 7.89 -6.00 2.15
CA ARG A 65 8.79 -6.82 1.31
C ARG A 65 8.69 -6.49 -0.18
N LEU A 66 7.51 -6.11 -0.67
CA LEU A 66 7.33 -5.72 -2.08
C LEU A 66 7.91 -4.32 -2.33
N PHE A 67 7.67 -3.36 -1.45
CA PHE A 67 8.24 -2.01 -1.57
C PHE A 67 9.76 -2.00 -1.44
N ALA A 68 10.32 -2.77 -0.49
CA ALA A 68 11.77 -2.92 -0.34
C ALA A 68 12.45 -3.47 -1.61
N LYS A 69 11.76 -4.32 -2.39
CA LYS A 69 12.27 -4.79 -3.69
C LYS A 69 12.25 -3.73 -4.78
N LEU A 70 11.43 -2.69 -4.63
CA LEU A 70 11.35 -1.55 -5.56
C LEU A 70 12.38 -0.46 -5.20
N ALA A 71 12.76 -0.37 -3.93
CA ALA A 71 13.69 0.59 -3.34
C ALA A 71 15.18 0.35 -3.69
N ARG A 72 15.50 0.03 -4.95
CA ARG A 72 16.86 -0.31 -5.40
C ARG A 72 17.91 0.72 -5.02
#